data_AF-A0AA36MYK2-F1
#
_entry.id   AF-A0AA36MYK2-F1
#
_cell.length_a   1.000
_cell.length_b   1.000
_cell.length_c   1.000
_cell.angle_alpha   90.00
_cell.angle_beta   90.00
_cell.angle_gamma   90.00
#
_symmetry.space_group_name_H-M   'P 1'
#
loop_
_entity.id
_entity.type
_entity.pdbx_description
1 polymer ?
#
loop_
_entity_poly.entity_id
_entity_poly.type
_entity_poly.pdbx_seq_one_letter_code
_entity_poly.pdbx_strand_id
1 'polypeptide(L)'
;MARTAGYQGAAENPGPVFVKLSGEEVPYKAPPGSRVRDIAPALTKFFPGGSIRLVPESGRVLYPDDLIPPAGTLQVQVMGIAPGRWSSLYFGALAGFDEGNLRRELEAAWPGDYDGDPVERRQALDDWQTLTFKALQEVVRKCCGPWADYWTFGSSACSYGYWYVRPPYTDMAASVELIITDVKRWQKIILELEDEFAQLRSRCSGYELSEHLETAIAQLLRHCPAFYNNVSWHVGFEMWYKPFADLVCWYLSSTGLAESHLNLLDTVANAIRGFNSYQCPPDTALAVVRKVAPAYNQVDSTSDWLRSRAAMVALTSCVEGTTNEDSHLRFIDSVDAARDSKRAADLRYALDDCRKAAMTGVPLKFSHLSRWQSFLLHNGFKKVSFRRHDAYAKQGRERYPLDTNTESKFQELLEEANSDEPLALRACRAYLDVCFFHPFEDCSSRLARLVLDFLLTREGYALRNTEPIFMFSKSARDAEGAKAMVQLVESLLTKPGGDWGKLLAGWIQKNPHPGFSQKVRWFSCGSWPEDNQDFLQH
;
A
#
# COMPACT_ATOMS: atom_id res chain seq x y z
N MET A 1 -17.92 -33.97 14.51
CA MET A 1 -16.70 -34.76 14.78
C MET A 1 -15.60 -34.21 13.90
N ALA A 2 -14.77 -33.29 14.41
CA ALA A 2 -13.64 -32.73 13.69
C ALA A 2 -12.37 -33.08 14.47
N ARG A 3 -11.39 -33.66 13.77
CA ARG A 3 -10.12 -34.14 14.34
C ARG A 3 -9.24 -32.95 14.73
N THR A 4 -8.84 -32.93 15.99
CA THR A 4 -7.75 -32.10 16.52
C THR A 4 -6.41 -32.64 15.99
N ALA A 5 -5.75 -31.88 15.11
CA ALA A 5 -4.33 -32.09 14.79
C ALA A 5 -3.50 -31.17 15.71
N GLY A 6 -2.64 -31.78 16.53
CA GLY A 6 -1.74 -31.09 17.44
C GLY A 6 -0.56 -30.46 16.68
N TYR A 7 -0.25 -29.21 17.03
CA TYR A 7 0.95 -28.51 16.60
C TYR A 7 1.94 -28.46 17.77
N GLN A 8 3.06 -29.18 17.65
CA GLN A 8 4.25 -28.99 18.48
C GLN A 8 5.47 -28.97 17.55
N GLY A 9 6.12 -27.81 17.47
CA GLY A 9 7.37 -27.57 16.73
C GLY A 9 7.77 -26.11 16.89
N ALA A 10 9.00 -25.86 17.37
CA ALA A 10 9.52 -24.58 17.83
C ALA A 10 9.46 -23.45 16.76
N ALA A 11 9.09 -22.25 17.21
CA ALA A 11 8.78 -21.10 16.37
C ALA A 11 10.03 -20.36 15.88
N GLU A 12 10.32 -20.46 14.59
CA GLU A 12 10.73 -19.30 13.80
C GLU A 12 9.56 -18.31 13.80
N ASN A 13 9.82 -17.04 14.08
CA ASN A 13 8.81 -15.99 14.24
C ASN A 13 7.94 -15.91 12.96
N PRO A 14 6.72 -16.47 12.95
CA PRO A 14 5.92 -16.44 11.75
C PRO A 14 5.37 -15.01 11.68
N GLY A 15 5.75 -14.27 10.63
CA GLY A 15 5.04 -13.04 10.29
C GLY A 15 3.52 -13.27 10.29
N PRO A 16 2.70 -12.21 10.42
CA PRO A 16 1.27 -12.31 10.70
C PRO A 16 0.60 -13.39 9.85
N VAL A 17 0.21 -14.50 10.49
CA VAL A 17 -0.52 -15.58 9.84
C VAL A 17 -1.94 -15.09 9.65
N PHE A 18 -2.22 -14.56 8.47
CA PHE A 18 -3.60 -14.35 8.01
C PHE A 18 -4.24 -15.72 7.83
N VAL A 19 -4.89 -16.24 8.88
CA VAL A 19 -5.78 -17.39 8.72
C VAL A 19 -7.05 -16.87 8.05
N LYS A 20 -6.97 -16.66 6.73
CA LYS A 20 -8.16 -16.73 5.89
C LYS A 20 -8.63 -18.17 6.03
N LEU A 21 -9.65 -18.42 6.84
CA LEU A 21 -10.46 -19.64 6.68
C LEU A 21 -11.08 -19.50 5.30
N SER A 22 -10.36 -20.06 4.33
CA SER A 22 -10.61 -19.90 2.92
C SER A 22 -11.91 -20.61 2.59
N GLY A 23 -12.88 -19.87 2.06
CA GLY A 23 -13.85 -20.43 1.11
C GLY A 23 -14.93 -21.35 1.67
N GLU A 24 -14.79 -21.92 2.87
CA GLU A 24 -15.78 -22.86 3.39
C GLU A 24 -17.03 -22.11 3.87
N GLU A 25 -18.10 -22.31 3.11
CA GLU A 25 -19.43 -21.88 3.45
C GLU A 25 -19.89 -22.54 4.76
N VAL A 26 -20.11 -21.71 5.78
CA VAL A 26 -20.66 -22.18 7.06
C VAL A 26 -22.18 -22.12 6.97
N PRO A 27 -22.90 -23.26 7.02
CA PRO A 27 -24.35 -23.24 7.07
C PRO A 27 -24.79 -22.66 8.41
N TYR A 28 -25.75 -21.73 8.37
CA TYR A 28 -26.27 -21.09 9.57
C TYR A 28 -27.81 -21.03 9.55
N LYS A 29 -28.39 -20.88 10.75
CA LYS A 29 -29.81 -20.56 10.96
C LYS A 29 -29.89 -19.41 11.94
N ALA A 30 -30.51 -18.31 11.53
CA ALA A 30 -30.76 -17.16 12.37
C ALA A 30 -32.28 -16.89 12.43
N PRO A 31 -32.82 -16.41 13.57
CA PRO A 31 -34.19 -15.94 13.62
C PRO A 31 -34.47 -14.90 12.51
N PRO A 32 -35.68 -14.91 11.90
CA PRO A 32 -36.06 -13.86 10.96
C PRO A 32 -35.91 -12.47 11.58
N GLY A 33 -35.24 -11.57 10.87
CA GLY A 33 -34.98 -10.20 11.36
C GLY A 33 -33.69 -10.03 12.16
N SER A 34 -32.90 -11.08 12.37
CA SER A 34 -31.57 -10.98 12.99
C SER A 34 -30.64 -10.07 12.18
N ARG A 35 -29.86 -9.26 12.90
CA ARG A 35 -28.79 -8.44 12.35
C ARG A 35 -27.43 -9.04 12.66
N VAL A 36 -26.40 -8.65 11.90
CA VAL A 36 -25.01 -9.12 12.10
C VAL A 36 -24.55 -8.96 13.55
N ARG A 37 -24.82 -7.80 14.15
CA ARG A 37 -24.48 -7.51 15.55
C ARG A 37 -25.09 -8.47 16.57
N ASP A 38 -26.21 -9.12 16.23
CA ASP A 38 -26.92 -10.03 17.14
C ASP A 38 -26.27 -11.42 17.17
N ILE A 39 -25.62 -11.83 16.07
CA ILE A 39 -25.01 -13.17 15.94
C ILE A 39 -23.49 -13.16 16.03
N ALA A 40 -22.84 -12.03 15.71
CA ALA A 40 -21.38 -11.91 15.71
C ALA A 40 -20.76 -12.33 17.06
N PRO A 41 -21.28 -11.93 18.25
CA PRO A 41 -20.72 -12.34 19.53
C PRO A 41 -20.74 -13.86 19.76
N ALA A 42 -21.75 -14.56 19.22
CA ALA A 42 -21.83 -16.01 19.33
C ALA A 42 -20.79 -16.69 18.42
N LEU A 43 -20.57 -16.15 17.22
CA LEU A 43 -19.55 -16.64 16.28
C LEU A 43 -18.13 -16.43 16.79
N THR A 44 -17.85 -15.33 17.49
CA THR A 44 -16.53 -15.05 18.08
C THR A 44 -16.09 -16.11 19.09
N LYS A 45 -17.03 -16.87 19.69
CA LYS A 45 -16.71 -18.01 20.57
C LYS A 45 -16.11 -19.19 19.82
N PHE A 46 -16.46 -19.37 18.54
CA PHE A 46 -15.98 -20.46 17.70
C PHE A 46 -14.70 -20.09 16.94
N PHE A 47 -14.47 -18.80 16.72
CA PHE A 47 -13.31 -18.28 16.00
C PHE A 47 -12.55 -17.27 16.88
N PRO A 48 -11.82 -17.74 17.90
CA PRO A 48 -11.03 -16.87 18.75
C PRO A 48 -9.91 -16.21 17.94
N GLY A 49 -9.57 -14.96 18.28
CA GLY A 49 -8.36 -14.30 17.76
C GLY A 49 -8.59 -13.16 16.76
N GLY A 50 -9.81 -12.67 16.56
CA GLY A 50 -10.02 -11.48 15.74
C GLY A 50 -11.48 -11.06 15.57
N SER A 51 -11.68 -10.02 14.77
CA SER A 51 -13.02 -9.61 14.32
C SER A 51 -13.52 -10.54 13.23
N ILE A 52 -14.83 -10.76 13.20
CA ILE A 52 -15.48 -11.65 12.24
C ILE A 52 -16.25 -10.83 11.22
N ARG A 53 -16.11 -11.20 9.95
CA ARG A 53 -16.97 -10.70 8.88
C ARG A 53 -17.79 -11.81 8.28
N LEU A 54 -19.02 -11.46 7.96
CA LEU A 54 -19.97 -12.34 7.32
C LEU A 54 -20.12 -11.90 5.87
N VAL A 55 -19.86 -12.83 4.97
CA VAL A 55 -19.99 -12.63 3.52
C VAL A 55 -20.99 -13.67 3.01
N PRO A 56 -22.22 -13.26 2.63
CA PRO A 56 -23.21 -14.15 2.04
C PRO A 56 -22.82 -14.46 0.60
N GLU A 57 -23.58 -15.36 -0.06
CA GLU A 57 -23.36 -15.77 -1.45
C GLU A 57 -23.24 -14.60 -2.45
N SER A 58 -23.83 -13.44 -2.14
CA SER A 58 -23.70 -12.23 -2.98
C SER A 58 -22.28 -11.66 -3.02
N GLY A 59 -21.37 -12.14 -2.17
CA GLY A 59 -19.99 -11.64 -2.06
C GLY A 59 -19.86 -10.30 -1.35
N ARG A 60 -20.97 -9.66 -0.95
CA ARG A 60 -20.94 -8.37 -0.23
C ARG A 60 -20.75 -8.61 1.26
N VAL A 61 -19.70 -8.05 1.85
CA VAL A 61 -19.50 -8.01 3.31
C VAL A 61 -20.72 -7.35 3.98
N LEU A 62 -21.30 -8.03 4.97
CA LEU A 62 -22.40 -7.49 5.79
C LEU A 62 -21.85 -6.61 6.92
N TYR A 63 -22.50 -5.49 7.17
CA TYR A 63 -22.21 -4.56 8.25
C TYR A 63 -23.06 -4.86 9.51
N PRO A 64 -22.71 -4.34 10.70
CA PRO A 64 -23.39 -4.67 11.96
C PRO A 64 -24.92 -4.55 11.95
N ASP A 65 -25.46 -3.58 11.20
CA ASP A 65 -26.90 -3.32 11.09
C ASP A 65 -27.59 -3.99 9.90
N ASP A 66 -26.84 -4.67 9.02
CA ASP A 66 -27.42 -5.39 7.90
C ASP A 66 -28.22 -6.60 8.41
N LEU A 67 -29.37 -6.85 7.78
CA LEU A 67 -30.19 -8.02 8.02
C LEU A 67 -29.50 -9.27 7.46
N ILE A 68 -29.53 -10.34 8.24
CA ILE A 68 -29.04 -11.63 7.81
C ILE A 68 -30.23 -12.47 7.33
N PRO A 69 -30.12 -13.16 6.18
CA PRO A 69 -31.14 -14.10 5.76
C PRO A 69 -31.46 -15.14 6.87
N PRO A 70 -32.71 -15.61 7.00
CA PRO A 70 -33.08 -16.55 8.08
C PRO A 70 -32.31 -17.90 8.02
N ALA A 71 -31.88 -18.29 6.83
CA ALA A 71 -31.05 -19.47 6.60
C ALA A 71 -30.23 -19.28 5.32
N GLY A 72 -29.08 -19.93 5.25
CA GLY A 72 -28.22 -19.96 4.07
C GLY A 72 -26.80 -20.38 4.44
N THR A 73 -25.87 -20.09 3.55
CA THR A 73 -24.43 -20.20 3.80
C THR A 73 -23.82 -18.82 3.96
N LEU A 74 -22.92 -18.69 4.93
CA LEU A 74 -22.09 -17.50 5.12
C LEU A 74 -20.64 -17.94 5.05
N GLN A 75 -19.86 -17.23 4.24
CA GLN A 75 -18.42 -17.25 4.41
C GLN A 75 -18.07 -16.40 5.63
N VAL A 76 -17.38 -17.00 6.59
CA VAL A 76 -16.89 -16.34 7.80
C VAL A 76 -15.44 -15.98 7.58
N GLN A 77 -15.14 -14.68 7.47
CA GLN A 77 -13.76 -14.21 7.39
C GLN A 77 -13.31 -13.76 8.79
N VAL A 78 -12.29 -14.42 9.31
CA VAL A 78 -11.66 -14.05 10.59
C VAL A 78 -10.52 -13.10 10.29
N MET A 79 -10.67 -11.84 10.70
CA MET A 79 -9.63 -10.82 10.60
C MET A 79 -8.80 -10.85 11.87
N GLY A 80 -7.75 -11.68 11.86
CA GLY A 80 -6.84 -11.83 12.98
C GLY A 80 -6.36 -10.48 13.52
N ILE A 81 -6.30 -10.38 14.85
CA ILE A 81 -5.66 -9.26 15.56
C ILE A 81 -4.33 -9.79 16.10
N ALA A 82 -3.23 -9.16 15.72
CA ALA A 82 -1.93 -9.56 16.24
C ALA A 82 -1.84 -9.33 17.77
N PRO A 83 -1.05 -10.14 18.49
CA PRO A 83 -0.70 -9.85 19.88
C PRO A 83 -0.09 -8.44 20.02
N GLY A 84 -0.46 -7.73 21.09
CA GLY A 84 0.05 -6.39 21.36
C GLY A 84 -0.89 -5.50 22.16
N ARG A 85 -0.64 -4.19 22.08
CA ARG A 85 -1.40 -3.17 22.81
C ARG A 85 -2.87 -3.15 22.39
N TRP A 86 -3.14 -3.26 21.08
CA TRP A 86 -4.51 -3.21 20.59
C TRP A 86 -5.33 -4.45 20.94
N SER A 87 -4.81 -5.66 20.75
CA SER A 87 -5.54 -6.89 21.15
C SER A 87 -5.87 -6.88 22.63
N SER A 88 -4.94 -6.45 23.49
CA SER A 88 -5.19 -6.32 24.94
C SER A 88 -6.34 -5.35 25.25
N LEU A 89 -6.36 -4.19 24.60
CA LEU A 89 -7.38 -3.16 24.78
C LEU A 89 -8.75 -3.61 24.25
N TYR A 90 -8.78 -4.17 23.03
CA TYR A 90 -9.99 -4.66 22.40
C TYR A 90 -10.63 -5.83 23.17
N PHE A 91 -9.86 -6.87 23.54
CA PHE A 91 -10.42 -8.01 24.24
C PHE A 91 -10.87 -7.66 25.66
N GLY A 92 -10.21 -6.71 26.33
CA GLY A 92 -10.69 -6.14 27.59
C GLY A 92 -12.06 -5.47 27.42
N ALA A 93 -12.19 -4.57 26.43
CA ALA A 93 -13.46 -3.91 26.14
C ALA A 93 -14.55 -4.90 25.72
N LEU A 94 -14.21 -5.94 24.96
CA LEU A 94 -15.15 -6.98 24.50
C LEU A 94 -15.67 -7.83 25.66
N ALA A 95 -14.84 -8.10 26.68
CA ALA A 95 -15.27 -8.82 27.88
C ALA A 95 -16.31 -8.03 28.70
N GLY A 96 -16.31 -6.71 28.56
CA GLY A 96 -17.21 -5.82 29.28
C GLY A 96 -16.86 -5.65 30.75
N PHE A 97 -17.80 -5.10 31.51
CA PHE A 97 -17.62 -4.83 32.94
C PHE A 97 -18.96 -4.95 33.69
N ASP A 98 -18.89 -5.20 35.00
CA ASP A 98 -20.04 -5.18 35.89
C ASP A 98 -20.33 -3.73 36.32
N GLU A 99 -21.36 -3.12 35.73
CA GLU A 99 -21.79 -1.76 36.03
C GLU A 99 -22.25 -1.58 37.49
N GLY A 100 -22.92 -2.58 38.07
CA GLY A 100 -23.40 -2.50 39.45
C GLY A 100 -22.26 -2.54 40.45
N ASN A 101 -21.24 -3.37 40.17
CA ASN A 101 -20.01 -3.39 40.95
C ASN A 101 -19.22 -2.09 40.81
N LEU A 102 -19.05 -1.59 39.57
CA LEU A 102 -18.34 -0.33 39.33
C LEU A 102 -18.99 0.84 40.08
N ARG A 103 -20.31 0.96 40.00
CA ARG A 103 -21.08 1.99 40.71
C ARG A 103 -20.82 1.97 42.21
N ARG A 104 -20.94 0.79 42.83
CA ARG A 104 -20.75 0.61 44.28
C ARG A 104 -19.34 1.01 44.71
N GLU A 105 -18.33 0.60 43.96
CA GLU A 105 -16.93 0.92 44.28
C GLU A 105 -16.63 2.40 44.06
N LEU A 106 -17.23 3.06 43.06
CA LEU A 106 -17.12 4.50 42.84
C LEU A 106 -17.75 5.30 43.99
N GLU A 107 -18.96 4.92 44.41
CA GLU A 107 -19.64 5.54 45.56
C GLU A 107 -18.83 5.36 46.86
N ALA A 108 -18.23 4.18 47.07
CA ALA A 108 -17.40 3.90 48.24
C ALA A 108 -16.08 4.68 48.24
N ALA A 109 -15.55 5.04 47.07
CA ALA A 109 -14.32 5.80 46.91
C ALA A 109 -14.53 7.32 46.78
N TRP A 110 -15.77 7.80 46.88
CA TRP A 110 -16.07 9.22 46.75
C TRP A 110 -15.44 10.03 47.89
N PRO A 111 -14.65 11.09 47.60
CA PRO A 111 -13.94 11.85 48.63
C PRO A 111 -14.83 12.83 49.41
N GLY A 112 -16.12 12.94 49.06
CA GLY A 112 -17.06 13.92 49.60
C GLY A 112 -17.36 15.04 48.60
N ASP A 113 -18.56 15.62 48.66
CA ASP A 113 -18.99 16.70 47.77
C ASP A 113 -18.16 17.98 48.01
N TYR A 114 -17.93 18.76 46.95
CA TYR A 114 -17.18 20.01 47.06
C TYR A 114 -18.05 21.14 47.64
N ASP A 115 -17.66 21.68 48.80
CA ASP A 115 -18.37 22.73 49.53
C ASP A 115 -17.59 24.07 49.65
N GLY A 116 -16.52 24.23 48.86
CA GLY A 116 -15.59 25.36 48.98
C GLY A 116 -16.19 26.76 48.77
N ASP A 117 -15.56 27.76 49.41
CA ASP A 117 -15.98 29.17 49.41
C ASP A 117 -16.17 29.75 47.99
N PRO A 118 -17.28 30.46 47.70
CA PRO A 118 -17.52 31.14 46.43
C PRO A 118 -16.42 32.11 45.95
N VAL A 119 -15.54 32.61 46.83
CA VAL A 119 -14.58 33.69 46.50
C VAL A 119 -13.24 33.16 45.96
N GLU A 120 -12.76 31.99 46.37
CA GLU A 120 -11.51 31.35 45.88
C GLU A 120 -11.76 30.23 44.84
N ARG A 121 -12.97 30.23 44.28
CA ARG A 121 -13.67 29.04 43.76
C ARG A 121 -13.02 28.30 42.59
N ARG A 122 -12.23 28.96 41.74
CA ARG A 122 -11.79 28.32 40.48
C ARG A 122 -10.63 27.35 40.69
N GLN A 123 -9.54 27.81 41.32
CA GLN A 123 -8.36 26.96 41.51
C GLN A 123 -8.64 25.82 42.49
N ALA A 124 -9.32 26.10 43.59
CA ALA A 124 -9.67 25.08 44.58
C ALA A 124 -10.62 24.01 44.02
N LEU A 125 -11.56 24.40 43.14
CA LEU A 125 -12.41 23.45 42.42
C LEU A 125 -11.61 22.61 41.43
N ASP A 126 -10.73 23.23 40.62
CA ASP A 126 -9.89 22.51 39.65
C ASP A 126 -8.97 21.50 40.36
N ASP A 127 -8.38 21.88 41.51
CA ASP A 127 -7.53 21.02 42.32
C ASP A 127 -8.34 19.84 42.91
N TRP A 128 -9.52 20.12 43.48
CA TRP A 128 -10.41 19.09 44.00
C TRP A 128 -10.90 18.13 42.91
N GLN A 129 -11.32 18.65 41.75
CA GLN A 129 -11.74 17.84 40.61
C GLN A 129 -10.59 16.96 40.12
N THR A 130 -9.37 17.49 40.06
CA THR A 130 -8.17 16.72 39.66
C THR A 130 -7.86 15.59 40.64
N LEU A 131 -7.97 15.82 41.95
CA LEU A 131 -7.75 14.80 42.97
C LEU A 131 -8.83 13.72 42.95
N THR A 132 -10.11 14.15 42.95
CA THR A 132 -11.28 13.27 42.88
C THR A 132 -11.21 12.37 41.66
N PHE A 133 -10.91 12.96 40.51
CA PHE A 133 -10.71 12.24 39.25
C PHE A 133 -9.65 11.14 39.36
N LYS A 134 -8.47 11.45 39.92
CA LYS A 134 -7.37 10.48 40.02
C LYS A 134 -7.77 9.28 40.87
N ALA A 135 -8.44 9.54 42.01
CA ALA A 135 -8.92 8.49 42.90
C ALA A 135 -9.96 7.59 42.21
N LEU A 136 -10.96 8.18 41.55
CA LEU A 136 -12.02 7.41 40.89
C LEU A 136 -11.51 6.65 39.66
N GLN A 137 -10.48 7.16 38.97
CA GLN A 137 -9.87 6.46 37.85
C GLN A 137 -9.14 5.18 38.26
N GLU A 138 -8.49 5.17 39.44
CA GLU A 138 -7.90 3.93 39.97
C GLU A 138 -8.98 2.87 40.22
N VAL A 139 -10.16 3.28 40.70
CA VAL A 139 -11.32 2.41 40.89
C VAL A 139 -11.83 1.85 39.57
N VAL A 140 -11.98 2.69 38.53
CA VAL A 140 -12.40 2.24 37.19
C VAL A 140 -11.42 1.22 36.62
N ARG A 141 -10.11 1.48 36.69
CA ARG A 141 -9.08 0.53 36.22
C ARG A 141 -9.10 -0.79 36.99
N LYS A 142 -9.35 -0.75 38.31
CA LYS A 142 -9.48 -1.94 39.15
C LYS A 142 -10.72 -2.76 38.80
N CYS A 143 -11.86 -2.11 38.56
CA CYS A 143 -13.14 -2.79 38.33
C CYS A 143 -13.29 -3.29 36.88
N CYS A 144 -12.87 -2.49 35.91
CA CYS A 144 -13.07 -2.77 34.49
C CYS A 144 -11.82 -3.36 33.83
N GLY A 145 -10.63 -3.08 34.37
CA GLY A 145 -9.34 -3.46 33.80
C GLY A 145 -8.68 -2.31 33.01
N PRO A 146 -7.46 -2.53 32.49
CA PRO A 146 -6.64 -1.48 31.87
C PRO A 146 -7.25 -0.83 30.61
N TRP A 147 -8.14 -1.51 29.89
CA TRP A 147 -8.79 -0.97 28.69
C TRP A 147 -9.67 0.24 28.99
N ALA A 148 -10.21 0.32 30.21
CA ALA A 148 -11.05 1.42 30.67
C ALA A 148 -10.23 2.67 31.05
N ASP A 149 -8.93 2.71 30.73
CA ASP A 149 -8.10 3.90 30.90
C ASP A 149 -8.32 4.96 29.79
N TYR A 150 -9.59 5.30 29.55
CA TYR A 150 -9.98 6.35 28.59
C TYR A 150 -9.50 7.73 29.03
N TRP A 151 -9.23 7.90 30.31
CA TRP A 151 -8.73 9.13 30.88
C TRP A 151 -7.28 9.42 30.56
N THR A 152 -6.36 8.45 30.63
CA THR A 152 -4.99 8.69 30.15
C THR A 152 -4.98 9.08 28.68
N PHE A 153 -5.85 8.48 27.88
CA PHE A 153 -6.05 8.86 26.47
C PHE A 153 -6.60 10.28 26.34
N GLY A 154 -7.69 10.62 27.04
CA GLY A 154 -8.34 11.91 26.94
C GLY A 154 -7.56 13.07 27.58
N SER A 155 -6.94 12.87 28.74
CA SER A 155 -6.11 13.89 29.41
C SER A 155 -4.89 14.26 28.58
N SER A 156 -4.42 13.34 27.75
CA SER A 156 -3.33 13.60 26.80
C SER A 156 -3.72 14.57 25.67
N ALA A 157 -5.02 14.76 25.46
CA ALA A 157 -5.61 15.69 24.50
C ALA A 157 -6.06 17.02 25.15
N CYS A 158 -6.03 17.13 26.48
CA CYS A 158 -6.45 18.34 27.18
C CYS A 158 -5.41 19.46 27.06
N SER A 159 -5.84 20.66 26.68
CA SER A 159 -5.05 21.91 26.70
C SER A 159 -5.92 23.07 27.15
N TYR A 160 -5.31 24.12 27.76
CA TYR A 160 -5.94 25.42 28.04
C TYR A 160 -7.42 25.40 28.49
N GLY A 161 -7.80 24.50 29.41
CA GLY A 161 -9.15 24.41 29.95
C GLY A 161 -10.20 23.70 29.07
N TYR A 162 -9.79 23.13 27.94
CA TYR A 162 -10.61 22.22 27.13
C TYR A 162 -10.43 20.79 27.63
N TRP A 163 -11.42 20.33 28.39
CA TRP A 163 -11.44 19.00 28.96
C TRP A 163 -11.97 17.99 27.95
N TYR A 164 -11.10 17.10 27.44
CA TYR A 164 -11.50 15.99 26.57
C TYR A 164 -12.38 14.97 27.31
N VAL A 165 -12.13 14.83 28.60
CA VAL A 165 -13.01 14.12 29.52
C VAL A 165 -13.55 15.10 30.53
N ARG A 166 -14.87 15.11 30.70
CA ARG A 166 -15.52 16.00 31.65
C ARG A 166 -14.98 15.74 33.06
N PRO A 167 -14.58 16.78 33.81
CA PRO A 167 -14.20 16.60 35.19
C PRO A 167 -15.42 16.15 36.02
N PRO A 168 -15.21 15.52 37.19
CA PRO A 168 -16.28 15.18 38.10
C PRO A 168 -17.14 16.41 38.45
N TYR A 169 -18.45 16.21 38.58
CA TYR A 169 -19.34 17.21 39.15
C TYR A 169 -19.05 17.40 40.63
N THR A 170 -19.57 18.48 41.23
CA THR A 170 -19.41 18.72 42.66
C THR A 170 -20.24 17.76 43.52
N ASP A 171 -21.20 17.05 42.92
CA ASP A 171 -22.04 16.05 43.57
C ASP A 171 -21.65 14.61 43.16
N MET A 172 -21.73 13.70 44.13
CA MET A 172 -21.42 12.27 43.93
C MET A 172 -22.27 11.64 42.83
N ALA A 173 -23.60 11.80 42.90
CA ALA A 173 -24.53 11.05 42.07
C ALA A 173 -24.32 11.35 40.58
N ALA A 174 -24.23 12.62 40.20
CA ALA A 174 -23.96 13.01 38.83
C ALA A 174 -22.56 12.57 38.37
N SER A 175 -21.55 12.60 39.24
CA SER A 175 -20.19 12.17 38.91
C SER A 175 -20.10 10.67 38.66
N VAL A 176 -20.78 9.86 39.47
CA VAL A 176 -20.83 8.40 39.27
C VAL A 176 -21.54 8.06 37.96
N GLU A 177 -22.68 8.69 37.67
CA GLU A 177 -23.39 8.49 36.39
C GLU A 177 -22.56 8.93 35.19
N LEU A 178 -21.85 10.05 35.32
CA LEU A 178 -20.94 10.56 34.30
C LEU A 178 -19.88 9.53 33.94
N ILE A 179 -19.20 8.99 34.95
CA ILE A 179 -18.09 8.03 34.77
C ILE A 179 -18.61 6.74 34.13
N ILE A 180 -19.71 6.18 34.63
CA ILE A 180 -20.30 4.96 34.05
C ILE A 180 -20.69 5.18 32.59
N THR A 181 -21.32 6.31 32.29
CA THR A 181 -21.70 6.68 30.92
C THR A 181 -20.47 6.80 30.01
N ASP A 182 -19.41 7.44 30.48
CA ASP A 182 -18.18 7.63 29.73
C ASP A 182 -17.43 6.30 29.51
N VAL A 183 -17.39 5.39 30.49
CA VAL A 183 -16.81 4.03 30.33
C VAL A 183 -17.57 3.21 29.28
N LYS A 184 -18.92 3.20 29.33
CA LYS A 184 -19.75 2.52 28.30
C LYS A 184 -19.49 3.08 26.92
N ARG A 185 -19.40 4.41 26.83
CA ARG A 185 -19.14 5.10 25.57
C ARG A 185 -17.76 4.75 25.03
N TRP A 186 -16.74 4.73 25.89
CA TRP A 186 -15.39 4.33 25.51
C TRP A 186 -15.32 2.88 25.04
N GLN A 187 -16.00 1.97 25.73
CA GLN A 187 -16.14 0.58 25.32
C GLN A 187 -16.70 0.48 23.90
N LYS A 188 -17.80 1.18 23.63
CA LYS A 188 -18.43 1.23 22.30
C LYS A 188 -17.45 1.71 21.22
N ILE A 189 -16.70 2.77 21.51
CA ILE A 189 -15.68 3.31 20.60
C ILE A 189 -14.61 2.26 20.25
N ILE A 190 -14.08 1.55 21.24
CA ILE A 190 -13.04 0.53 21.00
C ILE A 190 -13.57 -0.56 20.07
N LEU A 191 -14.81 -1.00 20.30
CA LEU A 191 -15.45 -2.03 19.49
C LEU A 191 -15.67 -1.55 18.04
N GLU A 192 -16.14 -0.32 17.84
CA GLU A 192 -16.32 0.28 16.51
C GLU A 192 -14.98 0.51 15.78
N LEU A 193 -13.92 0.89 16.50
CA LEU A 193 -12.58 1.05 15.94
C LEU A 193 -11.99 -0.26 15.43
N GLU A 194 -12.28 -1.39 16.09
CA GLU A 194 -11.81 -2.70 15.61
C GLU A 194 -12.44 -3.06 14.27
N ASP A 195 -13.72 -2.75 14.05
CA ASP A 195 -14.36 -2.98 12.75
C ASP A 195 -13.64 -2.22 11.63
N GLU A 196 -13.24 -0.97 11.90
CA GLU A 196 -12.44 -0.17 10.96
C GLU A 196 -11.01 -0.70 10.80
N PHE A 197 -10.34 -1.06 11.89
CA PHE A 197 -9.00 -1.63 11.82
C PHE A 197 -9.00 -2.91 11.02
N ALA A 198 -10.02 -3.75 11.16
CA ALA A 198 -10.20 -4.91 10.31
C ALA A 198 -10.36 -4.54 8.83
N GLN A 199 -11.05 -3.43 8.50
CA GLN A 199 -11.18 -2.97 7.10
C GLN A 199 -9.83 -2.53 6.57
N LEU A 200 -9.09 -1.79 7.37
CA LEU A 200 -7.75 -1.32 7.05
C LEU A 200 -6.76 -2.48 6.91
N ARG A 201 -6.74 -3.44 7.83
CA ARG A 201 -5.89 -4.65 7.73
C ARG A 201 -6.17 -5.42 6.45
N SER A 202 -7.45 -5.61 6.11
CA SER A 202 -7.83 -6.26 4.85
C SER A 202 -7.38 -5.45 3.62
N ARG A 203 -7.56 -4.13 3.64
CA ARG A 203 -7.23 -3.23 2.52
C ARG A 203 -5.73 -3.11 2.31
N CYS A 204 -4.97 -3.00 3.39
CA CYS A 204 -3.52 -2.85 3.40
C CYS A 204 -2.79 -4.21 3.34
N SER A 205 -3.52 -5.31 3.20
CA SER A 205 -2.93 -6.64 3.05
C SER A 205 -2.08 -6.69 1.79
N GLY A 206 -0.80 -7.03 1.94
CA GLY A 206 0.18 -7.04 0.85
C GLY A 206 0.72 -5.66 0.46
N TYR A 207 0.32 -4.58 1.13
CA TYR A 207 0.92 -3.26 0.92
C TYR A 207 2.33 -3.24 1.54
N GLU A 208 3.26 -2.57 0.85
CA GLU A 208 4.54 -2.20 1.45
C GLU A 208 4.30 -1.28 2.66
N LEU A 209 5.23 -1.27 3.62
CA LEU A 209 5.06 -0.54 4.88
C LEU A 209 4.72 0.95 4.65
N SER A 210 5.31 1.61 3.65
CA SER A 210 5.03 3.01 3.34
C SER A 210 3.61 3.24 2.82
N GLU A 211 3.11 2.39 1.92
CA GLU A 211 1.75 2.44 1.38
C GLU A 211 0.71 2.04 2.44
N HIS A 212 1.05 1.05 3.26
CA HIS A 212 0.28 0.65 4.42
C HIS A 212 0.11 1.84 5.38
N LEU A 213 1.22 2.49 5.76
CA LEU A 213 1.21 3.66 6.65
C LEU A 213 0.46 4.82 6.03
N GLU A 214 0.70 5.15 4.75
CA GLU A 214 0.01 6.25 4.07
C GLU A 214 -1.50 6.02 4.07
N THR A 215 -1.93 4.83 3.65
CA THR A 215 -3.35 4.46 3.57
C THR A 215 -4.01 4.44 4.93
N ALA A 216 -3.35 3.82 5.92
CA ALA A 216 -3.86 3.74 7.29
C ALA A 216 -3.97 5.13 7.92
N ILE A 217 -2.92 5.95 7.83
CA ILE A 217 -2.92 7.32 8.38
C ILE A 217 -3.98 8.15 7.67
N ALA A 218 -4.04 8.14 6.34
CA ALA A 218 -5.03 8.89 5.58
C ALA A 218 -6.47 8.52 5.95
N GLN A 219 -6.75 7.23 6.15
CA GLN A 219 -8.06 6.76 6.58
C GLN A 219 -8.36 7.19 8.02
N LEU A 220 -7.42 6.99 8.94
CA LEU A 220 -7.59 7.30 10.36
C LEU A 220 -7.64 8.79 10.65
N LEU A 221 -7.14 9.65 9.74
CA LEU A 221 -7.27 11.11 9.87
C LEU A 221 -8.72 11.57 9.99
N ARG A 222 -9.71 10.77 9.58
CA ARG A 222 -11.14 11.08 9.82
C ARG A 222 -11.52 11.14 11.30
N HIS A 223 -10.75 10.47 12.15
CA HIS A 223 -10.90 10.51 13.61
C HIS A 223 -10.06 11.61 14.26
N CYS A 224 -9.23 12.31 13.48
CA CYS A 224 -8.56 13.49 13.96
C CYS A 224 -9.62 14.58 14.20
N PRO A 225 -9.68 15.16 15.42
CA PRO A 225 -10.65 16.20 15.75
C PRO A 225 -10.61 17.43 14.81
N ALA A 226 -9.50 17.63 14.09
CA ALA A 226 -9.35 18.72 13.12
C ALA A 226 -10.25 18.62 11.88
N PHE A 227 -10.73 17.42 11.52
CA PHE A 227 -11.47 17.21 10.26
C PHE A 227 -12.96 16.92 10.42
N TYR A 228 -13.46 16.71 11.64
CA TYR A 228 -14.85 16.32 11.85
C TYR A 228 -15.50 17.01 13.05
N ASN A 229 -16.51 17.85 12.76
CA ASN A 229 -17.31 18.57 13.77
C ASN A 229 -18.50 17.73 14.28
N ASN A 230 -18.70 16.52 13.73
CA ASN A 230 -19.92 15.72 13.91
C ASN A 230 -19.64 14.27 14.35
N VAL A 231 -18.41 13.97 14.77
CA VAL A 231 -18.16 12.79 15.59
C VAL A 231 -18.63 13.11 17.00
N SER A 232 -19.19 12.14 17.74
CA SER A 232 -19.72 12.32 19.10
C SER A 232 -18.72 12.94 20.09
N TRP A 233 -17.46 13.06 19.70
CA TRP A 233 -16.31 13.59 20.41
C TRP A 233 -16.22 15.10 20.17
N HIS A 234 -17.02 15.87 20.90
CA HIS A 234 -16.94 17.34 20.90
C HIS A 234 -15.68 17.81 21.63
N VAL A 235 -14.52 18.00 20.98
CA VAL A 235 -13.44 18.72 21.70
C VAL A 235 -12.29 19.29 20.86
N GLY A 236 -11.98 20.57 21.14
CA GLY A 236 -10.64 21.12 21.44
C GLY A 236 -9.54 21.03 20.37
N PHE A 237 -9.28 22.16 19.70
CA PHE A 237 -8.47 22.27 18.48
C PHE A 237 -6.95 22.07 18.60
N GLU A 238 -6.38 21.84 19.80
CA GLU A 238 -4.97 22.22 19.99
C GLU A 238 -3.92 21.11 20.02
N MET A 239 -4.25 19.87 20.40
CA MET A 239 -3.26 18.78 20.51
C MET A 239 -3.71 17.47 19.83
N TRP A 240 -4.18 17.54 18.59
CA TRP A 240 -4.66 16.38 17.83
C TRP A 240 -3.60 15.27 17.64
N TYR A 241 -2.31 15.64 17.56
CA TYR A 241 -1.23 14.74 17.18
C TYR A 241 -0.96 13.63 18.20
N LYS A 242 -1.20 13.83 19.51
CA LYS A 242 -0.93 12.79 20.51
C LYS A 242 -1.99 11.68 20.52
N PRO A 243 -3.30 11.96 20.64
CA PRO A 243 -4.34 10.95 20.49
C PRO A 243 -4.30 10.29 19.11
N PHE A 244 -3.98 11.06 18.06
CA PHE A 244 -3.84 10.51 16.72
C PHE A 244 -2.64 9.56 16.59
N ALA A 245 -1.50 9.90 17.19
CA ALA A 245 -0.35 9.00 17.24
C ALA A 245 -0.70 7.68 17.95
N ASP A 246 -1.42 7.75 19.07
CA ASP A 246 -1.86 6.56 19.81
C ASP A 246 -2.82 5.70 18.97
N LEU A 247 -3.79 6.32 18.28
CA LEU A 247 -4.70 5.64 17.36
C LEU A 247 -3.96 4.92 16.23
N VAL A 248 -3.00 5.58 15.58
CA VAL A 248 -2.17 4.97 14.53
C VAL A 248 -1.32 3.83 15.10
N CYS A 249 -0.74 4.01 16.29
CA CYS A 249 0.04 2.96 16.95
C CYS A 249 -0.81 1.75 17.35
N TRP A 250 -2.06 1.96 17.78
CA TRP A 250 -3.01 0.87 18.02
C TRP A 250 -3.30 0.10 16.74
N TYR A 251 -3.55 0.80 15.63
CA TYR A 251 -3.75 0.14 14.35
C TYR A 251 -2.52 -0.69 13.93
N LEU A 252 -1.32 -0.13 13.99
CA LEU A 252 -0.08 -0.84 13.65
C LEU A 252 0.22 -2.00 14.61
N SER A 253 -0.18 -1.88 15.89
CA SER A 253 -0.15 -3.00 16.82
C SER A 253 -1.12 -4.10 16.40
N SER A 254 -2.30 -3.76 15.89
CA SER A 254 -3.28 -4.74 15.42
C SER A 254 -2.80 -5.56 14.22
N THR A 255 -1.87 -5.02 13.43
CA THR A 255 -1.32 -5.65 12.21
C THR A 255 -0.11 -6.54 12.48
N GLY A 256 0.44 -6.51 13.71
CA GLY A 256 1.67 -7.23 14.09
C GLY A 256 2.96 -6.48 13.74
N LEU A 257 2.86 -5.27 13.20
CA LEU A 257 4.02 -4.43 12.89
C LEU A 257 4.74 -3.89 14.13
N ALA A 258 4.12 -4.02 15.32
CA ALA A 258 4.69 -3.64 16.62
C ALA A 258 5.83 -4.56 17.11
N GLU A 259 5.89 -5.82 16.66
CA GLU A 259 6.88 -6.82 17.12
C GLU A 259 8.03 -7.03 16.13
N SER A 260 8.09 -6.27 15.04
CA SER A 260 9.25 -6.26 14.14
C SER A 260 10.46 -5.61 14.83
N HIS A 261 11.70 -6.02 14.51
CA HIS A 261 12.96 -5.55 15.11
C HIS A 261 13.25 -4.04 14.97
N LEU A 262 12.30 -3.26 14.43
CA LEU A 262 12.43 -1.86 14.14
C LEU A 262 11.52 -1.09 15.10
N ASN A 263 12.02 0.01 15.65
CA ASN A 263 11.26 0.89 16.54
C ASN A 263 10.21 1.71 15.75
N LEU A 264 9.34 1.02 15.02
CA LEU A 264 8.38 1.59 14.09
C LEU A 264 7.32 2.40 14.80
N LEU A 265 6.78 1.88 15.90
CA LEU A 265 5.77 2.59 16.67
C LEU A 265 6.32 3.92 17.19
N ASP A 266 7.53 3.95 17.76
CA ASP A 266 8.09 5.23 18.23
C ASP A 266 8.47 6.13 17.06
N THR A 267 8.94 5.58 15.94
CA THR A 267 9.26 6.39 14.75
C THR A 267 8.01 7.08 14.19
N VAL A 268 6.91 6.35 14.05
CA VAL A 268 5.62 6.89 13.59
C VAL A 268 5.06 7.87 14.64
N ALA A 269 5.08 7.52 15.92
CA ALA A 269 4.62 8.39 16.99
C ALA A 269 5.42 9.70 17.03
N ASN A 270 6.74 9.65 16.90
CA ASN A 270 7.60 10.83 16.86
C ASN A 270 7.38 11.67 15.60
N ALA A 271 7.17 11.02 14.44
CA ALA A 271 6.86 11.72 13.20
C ALA A 271 5.56 12.54 13.30
N ILE A 272 4.53 11.97 13.95
CA ILE A 272 3.25 12.62 14.23
C ILE A 272 3.39 13.67 15.34
N ARG A 273 4.05 13.37 16.46
CA ARG A 273 4.25 14.33 17.55
C ARG A 273 5.14 15.52 17.18
N GLY A 274 5.91 15.41 16.09
CA GLY A 274 6.70 16.51 15.54
C GLY A 274 5.88 17.56 14.78
N PHE A 275 4.55 17.47 14.73
CA PHE A 275 3.70 18.58 14.28
C PHE A 275 3.50 19.58 15.43
N ASN A 276 3.90 20.84 15.21
CA ASN A 276 3.78 21.92 16.18
C ASN A 276 2.62 22.88 15.85
N SER A 277 1.62 22.40 15.09
CA SER A 277 0.53 23.22 14.55
C SER A 277 -0.83 22.77 15.08
N TYR A 278 -1.65 23.75 15.45
CA TYR A 278 -3.08 23.60 15.74
C TYR A 278 -3.88 23.06 14.54
N GLN A 279 -3.35 23.21 13.33
CA GLN A 279 -3.96 22.70 12.10
C GLN A 279 -3.28 21.41 11.68
N CYS A 280 -4.08 20.38 11.43
CA CYS A 280 -3.63 19.15 10.79
C CYS A 280 -3.49 19.40 9.28
N PRO A 281 -2.27 19.37 8.70
CA PRO A 281 -2.10 19.60 7.27
C PRO A 281 -2.89 18.57 6.42
N PRO A 282 -3.46 18.95 5.27
CA PRO A 282 -4.18 18.01 4.40
C PRO A 282 -3.27 16.89 3.86
N ASP A 283 -1.96 17.10 3.83
CA ASP A 283 -0.94 16.13 3.43
C ASP A 283 -0.27 15.41 4.61
N THR A 284 -0.90 15.40 5.79
CA THR A 284 -0.34 14.79 7.02
C THR A 284 0.13 13.36 6.81
N ALA A 285 -0.66 12.52 6.11
CA ALA A 285 -0.28 11.13 5.84
C ALA A 285 1.06 11.04 5.09
N LEU A 286 1.20 11.82 4.02
CA LEU A 286 2.42 11.86 3.22
C LEU A 286 3.60 12.43 4.02
N ALA A 287 3.37 13.47 4.82
CA ALA A 287 4.40 14.08 5.66
C ALA A 287 4.93 13.11 6.73
N VAL A 288 4.04 12.33 7.37
CA VAL A 288 4.44 11.30 8.34
C VAL A 288 5.22 10.19 7.65
N VAL A 289 4.72 9.67 6.53
CA VAL A 289 5.41 8.62 5.78
C VAL A 289 6.79 9.06 5.33
N ARG A 290 6.97 10.30 4.86
CA ARG A 290 8.29 10.85 4.51
C ARG A 290 9.25 10.96 5.68
N LYS A 291 8.76 11.25 6.89
CA LYS A 291 9.58 11.28 8.11
C LYS A 291 9.97 9.87 8.57
N VAL A 292 9.11 8.89 8.33
CA VAL A 292 9.34 7.48 8.68
C VAL A 292 10.24 6.79 7.65
N ALA A 293 10.11 7.13 6.36
CA ALA A 293 10.77 6.48 5.24
C ALA A 293 12.30 6.35 5.36
N PRO A 294 13.08 7.36 5.84
CA PRO A 294 14.53 7.21 6.01
C PRO A 294 14.94 6.05 6.92
N ALA A 295 14.11 5.68 7.90
CA ALA A 295 14.38 4.56 8.79
C ALA A 295 14.20 3.19 8.09
N TYR A 296 13.61 3.14 6.89
CA TYR A 296 13.28 1.91 6.15
C TYR A 296 13.68 1.93 4.65
N ASN A 297 14.15 3.06 4.11
CA ASN A 297 14.59 3.25 2.71
C ASN A 297 15.93 2.53 2.37
N GLN A 298 16.19 1.39 3.01
CA GLN A 298 17.25 0.46 2.62
C GLN A 298 16.85 -0.46 1.46
N VAL A 299 15.64 -0.34 0.92
CA VAL A 299 15.18 -1.11 -0.23
C VAL A 299 15.90 -0.65 -1.50
N ASP A 300 16.84 -1.46 -1.96
CA ASP A 300 17.50 -1.31 -3.24
C ASP A 300 16.62 -1.89 -4.37
N SER A 301 15.85 -1.01 -5.00
CA SER A 301 14.96 -1.38 -6.10
C SER A 301 15.72 -1.81 -7.36
N THR A 302 16.96 -1.36 -7.54
CA THR A 302 17.82 -1.82 -8.65
C THR A 302 18.20 -3.29 -8.44
N SER A 303 18.59 -3.66 -7.23
CA SER A 303 18.89 -5.06 -6.88
C SER A 303 17.66 -5.96 -6.95
N ASP A 304 16.50 -5.47 -6.50
CA ASP A 304 15.22 -6.18 -6.66
C ASP A 304 14.90 -6.45 -8.13
N TRP A 305 15.07 -5.43 -8.98
CA TRP A 305 14.87 -5.57 -10.42
C TRP A 305 15.82 -6.61 -11.02
N LEU A 306 17.11 -6.57 -10.68
CA LEU A 306 18.07 -7.53 -11.21
C LEU A 306 17.72 -8.98 -10.88
N ARG A 307 17.12 -9.24 -9.71
CA ARG A 307 16.59 -10.56 -9.36
C ARG A 307 15.39 -10.94 -10.23
N SER A 308 14.42 -10.04 -10.40
CA SER A 308 13.24 -10.26 -11.26
C SER A 308 13.62 -10.44 -12.74
N ARG A 309 14.57 -9.65 -13.22
CA ARG A 309 15.11 -9.67 -14.59
C ARG A 309 15.65 -11.06 -14.96
N ALA A 310 16.38 -11.70 -14.05
CA ALA A 310 16.95 -13.03 -14.27
C ALA A 310 15.89 -14.12 -14.46
N ALA A 311 14.67 -13.92 -13.93
CA ALA A 311 13.57 -14.86 -14.09
C ALA A 311 12.78 -14.68 -15.40
N MET A 312 13.07 -13.64 -16.20
CA MET A 312 12.39 -13.43 -17.48
C MET A 312 12.87 -14.46 -18.51
N VAL A 313 11.92 -15.21 -19.06
CA VAL A 313 12.16 -16.25 -20.05
C VAL A 313 11.59 -15.88 -21.41
N ALA A 314 12.21 -16.40 -22.47
CA ALA A 314 11.72 -16.31 -23.82
C ALA A 314 10.39 -17.07 -23.97
N LEU A 315 9.53 -16.53 -24.82
CA LEU A 315 8.33 -17.19 -25.31
C LEU A 315 8.43 -17.33 -26.81
N THR A 316 7.76 -18.36 -27.34
CA THR A 316 7.78 -18.68 -28.77
C THR A 316 6.34 -18.65 -29.26
N SER A 317 5.92 -17.52 -29.81
CA SER A 317 4.67 -17.44 -30.54
C SER A 317 4.84 -16.71 -31.88
N CYS A 318 3.92 -16.98 -32.80
CA CYS A 318 3.92 -16.41 -34.13
C CYS A 318 3.16 -15.08 -34.11
N VAL A 319 3.77 -14.03 -34.65
CA VAL A 319 3.12 -12.73 -34.83
C VAL A 319 2.26 -12.78 -36.10
N GLU A 320 0.96 -12.58 -35.96
CA GLU A 320 0.04 -12.42 -37.09
C GLU A 320 -0.58 -11.02 -37.12
N GLY A 321 -0.71 -10.47 -38.33
CA GLY A 321 -1.48 -9.26 -38.59
C GLY A 321 -0.68 -8.00 -38.92
N THR A 322 -1.41 -7.01 -39.42
CA THR A 322 -0.92 -5.65 -39.70
C THR A 322 -1.83 -4.64 -39.00
N THR A 323 -1.31 -3.48 -38.63
CA THR A 323 -2.11 -2.35 -38.11
C THR A 323 -1.83 -1.09 -38.90
N ASN A 324 -2.86 -0.35 -39.30
CA ASN A 324 -2.68 0.96 -39.95
C ASN A 324 -2.47 2.10 -38.96
N GLU A 325 -2.64 1.86 -37.65
CA GLU A 325 -2.60 2.88 -36.62
C GLU A 325 -1.27 2.88 -35.86
N ASP A 326 -0.67 4.06 -35.69
CA ASP A 326 0.50 4.27 -34.86
C ASP A 326 0.08 4.47 -33.40
N SER A 327 0.01 3.36 -32.66
CA SER A 327 -0.49 3.36 -31.29
C SER A 327 0.38 4.16 -30.31
N HIS A 328 1.69 4.31 -30.56
CA HIS A 328 2.56 5.13 -29.71
C HIS A 328 2.30 6.62 -29.96
N LEU A 329 2.27 7.04 -31.22
CA LEU A 329 1.94 8.43 -31.56
C LEU A 329 0.54 8.80 -31.08
N ARG A 330 -0.46 7.92 -31.27
CA ARG A 330 -1.81 8.11 -30.73
C ARG A 330 -1.80 8.30 -29.21
N PHE A 331 -1.02 7.51 -28.48
CA PHE A 331 -0.92 7.62 -27.03
C PHE A 331 -0.35 8.99 -26.62
N ILE A 332 0.67 9.47 -27.33
CA ILE A 332 1.23 10.81 -27.09
C ILE A 332 0.18 11.89 -27.37
N ASP A 333 -0.55 11.77 -28.48
CA ASP A 333 -1.54 12.74 -28.94
C ASP A 333 -2.77 12.83 -28.05
N SER A 334 -3.15 11.72 -27.41
CA SER A 334 -4.35 11.63 -26.58
C SER A 334 -4.02 11.75 -25.09
N VAL A 335 -3.13 10.91 -24.55
CA VAL A 335 -2.89 10.78 -23.11
C VAL A 335 -1.85 11.77 -22.63
N ASP A 336 -0.69 11.84 -23.28
CA ASP A 336 0.39 12.73 -22.82
C ASP A 336 0.04 14.21 -23.10
N ALA A 337 -0.55 14.52 -24.26
CA ALA A 337 -0.94 15.88 -24.61
C ALA A 337 -2.05 16.46 -23.72
N ALA A 338 -2.98 15.62 -23.24
CA ALA A 338 -4.00 16.03 -22.28
C ALA A 338 -3.41 16.39 -20.90
N ARG A 339 -2.25 15.82 -20.55
CA ARG A 339 -1.55 16.14 -19.29
C ARG A 339 -0.64 17.36 -19.44
N ASP A 340 0.12 17.42 -20.52
CA ASP A 340 1.04 18.51 -20.83
C ASP A 340 1.37 18.52 -22.33
N SER A 341 0.80 19.49 -23.06
CA SER A 341 0.93 19.60 -24.51
C SER A 341 2.36 19.89 -24.97
N LYS A 342 3.16 20.60 -24.16
CA LYS A 342 4.55 20.91 -24.48
C LYS A 342 5.41 19.66 -24.31
N ARG A 343 5.25 18.93 -23.20
CA ARG A 343 5.94 17.64 -23.00
C ARG A 343 5.58 16.62 -24.07
N ALA A 344 4.32 16.60 -24.53
CA ALA A 344 3.90 15.74 -25.62
C ALA A 344 4.59 16.11 -26.94
N ALA A 345 4.73 17.40 -27.27
CA ALA A 345 5.45 17.85 -28.45
C ALA A 345 6.92 17.39 -28.45
N ASP A 346 7.62 17.52 -27.32
CA ASP A 346 9.00 17.06 -27.17
C ASP A 346 9.13 15.54 -27.27
N LEU A 347 8.18 14.79 -26.70
CA LEU A 347 8.14 13.34 -26.84
C LEU A 347 7.89 12.90 -28.29
N ARG A 348 7.05 13.62 -29.06
CA ARG A 348 6.89 13.37 -30.51
C ARG A 348 8.19 13.58 -31.26
N TYR A 349 8.89 14.67 -30.97
CA TYR A 349 10.18 14.96 -31.61
C TYR A 349 11.22 13.88 -31.28
N ALA A 350 11.30 13.47 -30.02
CA ALA A 350 12.17 12.39 -29.58
C ALA A 350 11.80 11.04 -30.23
N LEU A 351 10.51 10.76 -30.42
CA LEU A 351 10.02 9.56 -31.10
C LEU A 351 10.42 9.53 -32.58
N ASP A 352 10.32 10.65 -33.29
CA ASP A 352 10.76 10.77 -34.68
C ASP A 352 12.28 10.54 -34.82
N ASP A 353 13.11 11.18 -33.97
CA ASP A 353 14.56 10.96 -33.95
C ASP A 353 14.93 9.52 -33.59
N CYS A 354 14.22 8.93 -32.63
CA CYS A 354 14.36 7.53 -32.22
C CYS A 354 14.09 6.57 -33.38
N ARG A 355 13.00 6.77 -34.13
CA ARG A 355 12.66 5.93 -35.28
C ARG A 355 13.62 6.11 -36.45
N LYS A 356 14.08 7.34 -36.70
CA LYS A 356 15.14 7.60 -37.69
C LYS A 356 16.41 6.84 -37.35
N ALA A 357 16.83 6.84 -36.08
CA ALA A 357 17.98 6.07 -35.62
C ALA A 357 17.73 4.55 -35.75
N ALA A 358 16.55 4.05 -35.40
CA ALA A 358 16.20 2.63 -35.55
C ALA A 358 16.26 2.18 -37.03
N MET A 359 15.76 3.02 -37.94
CA MET A 359 15.90 2.88 -39.38
C MET A 359 17.32 3.14 -39.89
N THR A 360 18.37 3.18 -39.06
CA THR A 360 19.74 3.04 -39.59
C THR A 360 20.29 1.63 -39.38
N GLY A 361 19.53 0.76 -38.70
CA GLY A 361 19.96 -0.58 -38.33
C GLY A 361 21.04 -0.62 -37.24
N VAL A 362 21.44 0.54 -36.69
CA VAL A 362 22.51 0.59 -35.70
C VAL A 362 22.10 -0.09 -34.38
N PRO A 363 23.07 -0.67 -33.64
CA PRO A 363 22.83 -1.17 -32.29
C PRO A 363 22.33 -0.07 -31.35
N LEU A 364 21.42 -0.43 -30.42
CA LEU A 364 21.02 0.46 -29.34
C LEU A 364 22.23 0.72 -28.44
N LYS A 365 22.44 1.98 -28.05
CA LYS A 365 23.60 2.42 -27.25
C LYS A 365 23.18 3.52 -26.30
N PHE A 366 23.93 3.71 -25.21
CA PHE A 366 23.69 4.77 -24.24
C PHE A 366 23.67 6.18 -24.87
N SER A 367 24.45 6.42 -25.92
CA SER A 367 24.44 7.69 -26.66
C SER A 367 23.09 8.03 -27.27
N HIS A 368 22.31 7.04 -27.70
CA HIS A 368 20.94 7.24 -28.19
C HIS A 368 20.03 7.69 -27.04
N LEU A 369 20.09 7.00 -25.90
CA LEU A 369 19.32 7.35 -24.70
C LEU A 369 19.63 8.77 -24.23
N SER A 370 20.92 9.13 -24.15
CA SER A 370 21.38 10.47 -23.79
C SER A 370 20.85 11.56 -24.72
N ARG A 371 20.81 11.28 -26.03
CA ARG A 371 20.27 12.19 -27.04
C ARG A 371 18.76 12.36 -26.91
N TRP A 372 17.99 11.27 -26.80
CA TRP A 372 16.54 11.36 -26.65
C TRP A 372 16.15 12.04 -25.33
N GLN A 373 16.88 11.76 -24.26
CA GLN A 373 16.70 12.43 -22.98
C GLN A 373 16.91 13.94 -23.07
N SER A 374 17.84 14.43 -23.90
CA SER A 374 18.06 15.87 -24.07
C SER A 374 16.85 16.58 -24.66
N PHE A 375 16.12 15.91 -25.57
CA PHE A 375 14.83 16.38 -26.07
C PHE A 375 13.77 16.35 -24.97
N LEU A 376 13.63 15.24 -24.23
CA LEU A 376 12.60 15.11 -23.18
C LEU A 376 12.73 16.13 -22.03
N LEU A 377 13.94 16.62 -21.77
CA LEU A 377 14.22 17.61 -20.73
C LEU A 377 14.12 19.07 -21.20
N HIS A 378 13.73 19.33 -22.46
CA HIS A 378 13.79 20.67 -23.06
C HIS A 378 15.19 21.32 -22.99
N ASN A 379 16.25 20.53 -22.84
CA ASN A 379 17.62 21.02 -22.66
C ASN A 379 18.35 21.27 -24.00
N GLY A 380 17.62 21.19 -25.12
CA GLY A 380 18.17 21.27 -26.48
C GLY A 380 19.10 20.09 -26.78
N PHE A 381 20.19 20.36 -27.51
CA PHE A 381 21.19 19.35 -27.92
C PHE A 381 22.31 19.15 -26.88
N LYS A 382 22.15 19.63 -25.64
CA LYS A 382 23.16 19.45 -24.60
C LYS A 382 23.17 18.00 -24.13
N LYS A 383 24.32 17.33 -24.27
CA LYS A 383 24.50 15.93 -23.87
C LYS A 383 24.15 15.75 -22.40
N VAL A 384 23.25 14.82 -22.11
CA VAL A 384 22.84 14.45 -20.75
C VAL A 384 23.71 13.29 -20.28
N SER A 385 24.41 13.43 -19.16
CA SER A 385 25.21 12.35 -18.55
C SER A 385 24.34 11.44 -17.69
N PHE A 386 24.87 10.27 -17.33
CA PHE A 386 24.29 9.42 -16.29
C PHE A 386 24.13 10.22 -14.98
N ARG A 387 23.12 9.87 -14.17
CA ARG A 387 22.84 10.54 -12.88
C ARG A 387 24.04 10.47 -11.94
N ARG A 388 24.14 11.45 -11.03
CA ARG A 388 25.26 11.60 -10.06
C ARG A 388 24.89 11.26 -8.62
N HIS A 389 23.61 10.99 -8.38
CA HIS A 389 23.07 10.65 -7.07
C HIS A 389 22.09 9.48 -7.21
N ASP A 390 21.68 8.90 -6.08
CA ASP A 390 20.56 7.97 -6.02
C ASP A 390 19.33 8.56 -6.71
N ALA A 391 18.65 7.73 -7.51
CA ALA A 391 17.35 8.10 -8.05
C ALA A 391 16.24 7.60 -7.12
N TYR A 392 15.14 8.33 -7.15
CA TYR A 392 13.95 8.01 -6.38
C TYR A 392 12.73 8.10 -7.27
N ALA A 393 11.89 7.06 -7.25
CA ALA A 393 10.63 7.06 -7.97
C ALA A 393 9.46 6.83 -7.02
N LYS A 394 8.25 6.96 -7.58
CA LYS A 394 7.00 6.71 -6.86
C LYS A 394 6.94 7.49 -5.54
N GLN A 395 7.26 8.79 -5.61
CA GLN A 395 7.29 9.70 -4.46
C GLN A 395 8.29 9.30 -3.34
N GLY A 396 9.37 8.61 -3.70
CA GLY A 396 10.41 8.16 -2.77
C GLY A 396 10.20 6.74 -2.23
N ARG A 397 9.14 6.03 -2.68
CA ARG A 397 8.87 4.63 -2.33
C ARG A 397 9.92 3.66 -2.88
N GLU A 398 10.55 4.01 -4.00
CA GLU A 398 11.61 3.21 -4.61
C GLU A 398 12.89 4.01 -4.66
N ARG A 399 13.97 3.41 -4.12
CA ARG A 399 15.32 3.94 -4.18
C ARG A 399 16.13 3.11 -5.16
N TYR A 400 16.85 3.81 -6.01
CA TYR A 400 17.75 3.24 -7.01
C TYR A 400 19.16 3.74 -6.69
N PRO A 401 19.94 2.96 -5.92
CA PRO A 401 21.27 3.37 -5.50
C PRO A 401 22.17 3.71 -6.69
N LEU A 402 23.07 4.68 -6.50
CA LEU A 402 24.22 4.91 -7.36
C LEU A 402 25.48 4.40 -6.67
N ASP A 403 26.12 3.41 -7.27
CA ASP A 403 27.50 3.03 -6.94
C ASP A 403 28.43 3.32 -8.13
N THR A 404 29.73 3.06 -7.95
CA THR A 404 30.75 3.31 -8.98
C THR A 404 30.60 2.47 -10.24
N ASN A 405 29.84 1.36 -10.19
CA ASN A 405 29.69 0.39 -11.27
C ASN A 405 28.29 0.42 -11.90
N THR A 406 27.39 1.24 -11.38
CA THR A 406 25.98 1.26 -11.81
C THR A 406 25.85 1.67 -13.28
N GLU A 407 26.61 2.68 -13.72
CA GLU A 407 26.60 3.11 -15.12
C GLU A 407 27.16 2.04 -16.06
N SER A 408 28.29 1.42 -15.72
CA SER A 408 28.88 0.37 -16.56
C SER A 408 27.96 -0.85 -16.65
N LYS A 409 27.38 -1.27 -15.51
CA LYS A 409 26.42 -2.38 -15.46
C LYS A 409 25.17 -2.08 -16.28
N PHE A 410 24.64 -0.85 -16.21
CA PHE A 410 23.51 -0.46 -17.06
C PHE A 410 23.87 -0.57 -18.54
N GLN A 411 25.04 -0.09 -18.95
CA GLN A 411 25.48 -0.16 -20.33
C GLN A 411 25.69 -1.61 -20.81
N GLU A 412 26.24 -2.49 -19.97
CA GLU A 412 26.37 -3.93 -20.26
C GLU A 412 25.00 -4.58 -20.51
N LEU A 413 24.02 -4.35 -19.62
CA LEU A 413 22.67 -4.89 -19.79
C LEU A 413 21.94 -4.28 -20.99
N LEU A 414 22.22 -3.02 -21.32
CA LEU A 414 21.67 -2.37 -22.51
C LEU A 414 22.17 -3.02 -23.81
N GLU A 415 23.43 -3.49 -23.84
CA GLU A 415 23.97 -4.20 -25.00
C GLU A 415 23.29 -5.55 -25.23
N GLU A 416 22.73 -6.20 -24.20
CA GLU A 416 21.92 -7.42 -24.37
C GLU A 416 20.67 -7.18 -25.24
N ALA A 417 20.20 -5.94 -25.34
CA ALA A 417 19.10 -5.56 -26.25
C ALA A 417 19.45 -5.74 -27.74
N ASN A 418 20.73 -5.88 -28.05
CA ASN A 418 21.27 -6.12 -29.38
C ASN A 418 21.52 -7.61 -29.69
N SER A 419 21.20 -8.51 -28.77
CA SER A 419 21.31 -9.95 -28.97
C SER A 419 20.25 -10.51 -29.95
N ASP A 420 20.44 -11.77 -30.32
CA ASP A 420 19.50 -12.55 -31.14
C ASP A 420 18.34 -13.18 -30.33
N GLU A 421 18.20 -12.84 -29.05
CA GLU A 421 17.05 -13.26 -28.24
C GLU A 421 15.72 -12.75 -28.85
N PRO A 422 14.59 -13.42 -28.55
CA PRO A 422 13.28 -13.00 -29.05
C PRO A 422 12.99 -11.52 -28.77
N LEU A 423 12.50 -10.81 -29.80
CA LEU A 423 12.30 -9.36 -29.78
C LEU A 423 11.53 -8.88 -28.54
N ALA A 424 10.41 -9.53 -28.20
CA ALA A 424 9.59 -9.15 -27.05
C ALA A 424 10.38 -9.21 -25.73
N LEU A 425 11.21 -10.25 -25.54
CA LEU A 425 12.02 -10.43 -24.34
C LEU A 425 13.04 -9.32 -24.20
N ARG A 426 13.90 -9.14 -25.22
CA ARG A 426 14.98 -8.14 -25.18
C ARG A 426 14.44 -6.71 -25.13
N ALA A 427 13.31 -6.44 -25.77
CA ALA A 427 12.66 -5.12 -25.70
C ALA A 427 12.03 -4.84 -24.32
N CYS A 428 11.42 -5.84 -23.68
CA CYS A 428 10.92 -5.71 -22.31
C CYS A 428 12.06 -5.52 -21.31
N ARG A 429 13.15 -6.31 -21.43
CA ARG A 429 14.34 -6.14 -20.58
C ARG A 429 14.90 -4.73 -20.72
N ALA A 430 15.15 -4.24 -21.93
CA ALA A 430 15.66 -2.89 -22.15
C ALA A 430 14.72 -1.79 -21.62
N TYR A 431 13.41 -1.93 -21.80
CA TYR A 431 12.41 -1.02 -21.26
C TYR A 431 12.48 -0.96 -19.72
N LEU A 432 12.50 -2.13 -19.07
CA LEU A 432 12.49 -2.24 -17.61
C LEU A 432 13.86 -1.87 -17.01
N ASP A 433 14.96 -2.18 -17.69
CA ASP A 433 16.31 -1.73 -17.34
C ASP A 433 16.36 -0.20 -17.26
N VAL A 434 15.78 0.52 -18.23
CA VAL A 434 15.68 1.99 -18.14
C VAL A 434 14.79 2.43 -16.97
N CYS A 435 13.66 1.76 -16.75
CA CYS A 435 12.75 2.09 -15.65
C CYS A 435 13.34 1.84 -14.27
N PHE A 436 14.25 0.89 -14.09
CA PHE A 436 14.73 0.47 -12.77
C PHE A 436 16.21 0.73 -12.53
N PHE A 437 17.00 1.15 -13.53
CA PHE A 437 18.30 1.80 -13.26
C PHE A 437 18.16 3.31 -13.05
N HIS A 438 17.09 3.91 -13.60
CA HIS A 438 16.91 5.36 -13.71
C HIS A 438 18.20 6.03 -14.17
N PRO A 439 18.61 5.85 -15.44
CA PRO A 439 19.90 6.35 -15.90
C PRO A 439 20.04 7.88 -15.83
N PHE A 440 18.92 8.61 -15.75
CA PHE A 440 18.85 10.06 -15.68
C PHE A 440 17.98 10.53 -14.52
N GLU A 441 18.07 11.81 -14.17
CA GLU A 441 17.38 12.39 -13.00
C GLU A 441 15.84 12.43 -13.11
N ASP A 442 15.31 12.44 -14.34
CA ASP A 442 13.86 12.45 -14.60
C ASP A 442 13.57 11.79 -15.97
N CYS A 443 12.30 11.65 -16.33
CA CYS A 443 11.81 11.17 -17.61
C CYS A 443 12.11 9.70 -17.95
N SER A 444 12.64 8.90 -17.02
CA SER A 444 12.99 7.49 -17.25
C SER A 444 11.83 6.68 -17.86
N SER A 445 10.58 6.92 -17.43
CA SER A 445 9.42 6.23 -17.99
C SER A 445 9.12 6.60 -19.45
N ARG A 446 9.29 7.87 -19.84
CA ARG A 446 9.13 8.33 -21.23
C ARG A 446 10.28 7.81 -22.10
N LEU A 447 11.50 7.84 -21.57
CA LEU A 447 12.67 7.28 -22.25
C LEU A 447 12.54 5.77 -22.49
N ALA A 448 12.04 5.02 -21.50
CA ALA A 448 11.81 3.58 -21.66
C ALA A 448 10.85 3.27 -22.82
N ARG A 449 9.78 4.07 -23.01
CA ARG A 449 8.86 3.94 -24.14
C ARG A 449 9.57 4.12 -25.49
N LEU A 450 10.50 5.07 -25.58
CA LEU A 450 11.32 5.27 -26.78
C LEU A 450 12.26 4.09 -27.04
N VAL A 451 12.89 3.54 -26.00
CA VAL A 451 13.74 2.34 -26.12
C VAL A 451 12.95 1.14 -26.64
N LEU A 452 11.74 0.93 -26.13
CA LEU A 452 10.84 -0.11 -26.65
C LEU A 452 10.54 0.13 -28.14
N ASP A 453 10.12 1.34 -28.52
CA ASP A 453 9.78 1.67 -29.91
C ASP A 453 10.98 1.54 -30.86
N PHE A 454 12.19 1.92 -30.43
CA PHE A 454 13.43 1.76 -31.18
C PHE A 454 13.64 0.30 -31.58
N LEU A 455 13.58 -0.61 -30.61
CA LEU A 455 13.87 -2.03 -30.84
C LEU A 455 12.81 -2.65 -31.75
N LEU A 456 11.53 -2.31 -31.56
CA LEU A 456 10.46 -2.79 -32.41
C LEU A 456 10.60 -2.27 -33.85
N THR A 457 10.85 -0.96 -34.01
CA THR A 457 11.01 -0.31 -35.30
C THR A 457 12.19 -0.88 -36.07
N ARG A 458 13.34 -1.11 -35.40
CA ARG A 458 14.54 -1.68 -36.02
C ARG A 458 14.27 -3.07 -36.62
N GLU A 459 13.43 -3.87 -35.96
CA GLU A 459 13.00 -5.19 -36.46
C GLU A 459 11.76 -5.15 -37.37
N GLY A 460 11.27 -3.97 -37.72
CA GLY A 460 10.14 -3.83 -38.64
C GLY A 460 8.80 -4.20 -38.00
N TYR A 461 8.64 -3.99 -36.70
CA TYR A 461 7.41 -4.24 -35.94
C TYR A 461 6.93 -2.97 -35.23
N ALA A 462 5.67 -3.00 -34.81
CA ALA A 462 5.05 -2.02 -33.94
C ALA A 462 4.13 -2.73 -32.94
N LEU A 463 3.55 -1.98 -31.99
CA LEU A 463 2.49 -2.47 -31.11
C LEU A 463 1.12 -2.09 -31.65
N ARG A 464 0.16 -3.01 -31.62
CA ARG A 464 -1.25 -2.72 -31.97
C ARG A 464 -1.93 -1.80 -30.96
N ASN A 465 -1.55 -1.91 -29.67
CA ASN A 465 -1.97 -1.01 -28.61
C ASN A 465 -0.82 -0.84 -27.60
N THR A 466 -0.59 0.37 -27.12
CA THR A 466 0.43 0.71 -26.14
C THR A 466 -0.12 0.96 -24.74
N GLU A 467 -1.42 1.23 -24.59
CA GLU A 467 -2.04 1.60 -23.31
C GLU A 467 -1.81 0.58 -22.19
N PRO A 468 -1.96 -0.76 -22.43
CA PRO A 468 -1.71 -1.77 -21.39
C PRO A 468 -0.26 -1.79 -20.90
N ILE A 469 0.67 -1.30 -21.72
CA ILE A 469 2.09 -1.22 -21.34
C ILE A 469 2.38 0.16 -20.73
N PHE A 470 1.77 1.25 -21.19
CA PHE A 470 2.19 2.61 -20.78
C PHE A 470 1.45 3.16 -19.57
N MET A 471 0.25 2.66 -19.26
CA MET A 471 -0.59 3.21 -18.20
C MET A 471 -0.28 2.64 -16.80
N PHE A 472 0.12 1.38 -16.71
CA PHE A 472 0.29 0.72 -15.42
C PHE A 472 1.70 0.93 -14.86
N SER A 473 1.82 1.05 -13.54
CA SER A 473 3.12 1.08 -12.87
C SER A 473 3.70 -0.33 -12.76
N LYS A 474 5.03 -0.45 -12.82
CA LYS A 474 5.75 -1.74 -12.77
C LYS A 474 6.49 -1.79 -11.45
N SER A 475 6.60 -2.97 -10.85
CA SER A 475 7.37 -3.17 -9.62
C SER A 475 8.68 -3.90 -9.94
N ALA A 476 9.78 -3.44 -9.34
CA ALA A 476 11.07 -4.10 -9.45
C ALA A 476 11.06 -5.52 -8.86
N ARG A 477 10.13 -5.81 -7.95
CA ARG A 477 9.98 -7.11 -7.26
C ARG A 477 9.00 -8.06 -7.93
N ASP A 478 8.32 -7.61 -8.98
CA ASP A 478 7.26 -8.37 -9.62
C ASP A 478 7.79 -9.15 -10.83
N ALA A 479 8.46 -10.27 -10.54
CA ALA A 479 8.99 -11.16 -11.56
C ALA A 479 7.88 -11.72 -12.47
N GLU A 480 6.70 -12.01 -11.92
CA GLU A 480 5.57 -12.51 -12.69
C GLU A 480 4.97 -11.43 -13.59
N GLY A 481 4.84 -10.20 -13.10
CA GLY A 481 4.44 -9.05 -13.92
C GLY A 481 5.44 -8.75 -15.04
N ALA A 482 6.74 -8.90 -14.78
CA ALA A 482 7.76 -8.77 -15.83
C ALA A 482 7.63 -9.85 -16.91
N LYS A 483 7.35 -11.11 -16.53
CA LYS A 483 7.04 -12.20 -17.49
C LYS A 483 5.74 -11.95 -18.26
N ALA A 484 4.69 -11.53 -17.56
CA ALA A 484 3.40 -11.19 -18.16
C ALA A 484 3.54 -10.01 -19.14
N MET A 485 4.46 -9.07 -18.89
CA MET A 485 4.76 -7.99 -19.83
C MET A 485 5.38 -8.51 -21.13
N VAL A 486 6.24 -9.54 -21.09
CA VAL A 486 6.77 -10.18 -22.31
C VAL A 486 5.63 -10.80 -23.12
N GLN A 487 4.75 -11.57 -22.46
CA GLN A 487 3.56 -12.15 -23.08
C GLN A 487 2.68 -11.07 -23.73
N LEU A 488 2.46 -9.98 -23.00
CA LEU A 488 1.67 -8.86 -23.46
C LEU A 488 2.28 -8.19 -24.69
N VAL A 489 3.57 -7.83 -24.64
CA VAL A 489 4.27 -7.22 -25.77
C VAL A 489 4.22 -8.13 -26.98
N GLU A 490 4.51 -9.42 -26.81
CA GLU A 490 4.46 -10.41 -27.87
C GLU A 490 3.06 -10.50 -28.50
N SER A 491 2.03 -10.59 -27.66
CA SER A 491 0.62 -10.61 -28.10
C SER A 491 0.17 -9.30 -28.76
N LEU A 492 0.93 -8.22 -28.62
CA LEU A 492 0.62 -6.91 -29.18
C LEU A 492 1.47 -6.60 -30.43
N LEU A 493 2.53 -7.35 -30.70
CA LEU A 493 3.34 -7.19 -31.90
C LEU A 493 2.48 -7.30 -33.16
N THR A 494 2.82 -6.49 -34.15
CA THR A 494 2.16 -6.42 -35.44
C THR A 494 3.08 -5.74 -36.46
N LYS A 495 2.85 -5.97 -37.74
CA LYS A 495 3.53 -5.21 -38.79
C LYS A 495 2.85 -3.84 -38.97
N PRO A 496 3.60 -2.74 -39.03
CA PRO A 496 3.02 -1.45 -39.29
C PRO A 496 2.53 -1.33 -40.73
N GLY A 497 1.32 -0.81 -40.91
CA GLY A 497 0.66 -0.46 -42.15
C GLY A 497 0.50 1.06 -42.28
N GLY A 498 -0.34 1.51 -43.21
CA GLY A 498 -0.54 2.94 -43.48
C GLY A 498 0.75 3.66 -43.90
N ASP A 499 0.86 4.95 -43.59
CA ASP A 499 2.03 5.76 -43.96
C ASP A 499 3.28 5.38 -43.15
N TRP A 500 3.12 4.97 -41.88
CA TRP A 500 4.20 4.42 -41.08
C TRP A 500 4.76 3.13 -41.70
N GLY A 501 3.88 2.21 -42.11
CA GLY A 501 4.26 1.00 -42.83
C GLY A 501 4.95 1.27 -44.17
N LYS A 502 4.48 2.26 -44.94
CA LYS A 502 5.13 2.65 -46.20
C LYS A 502 6.53 3.21 -45.99
N LEU A 503 6.71 4.07 -44.99
CA LEU A 503 8.03 4.62 -44.63
C LEU A 503 9.00 3.51 -44.26
N LEU A 504 8.54 2.58 -43.41
CA LEU A 504 9.36 1.46 -42.95
C LEU A 504 9.65 0.45 -44.07
N ALA A 505 8.66 0.13 -44.91
CA ALA A 505 8.84 -0.76 -46.06
C ALA A 505 9.82 -0.16 -47.09
N GLY A 506 9.69 1.13 -47.40
CA GLY A 506 10.62 1.84 -48.28
C GLY A 506 12.05 1.89 -47.72
N TRP A 507 12.20 1.87 -46.39
CA TRP A 507 13.50 1.72 -45.76
C TRP A 507 14.05 0.30 -45.85
N ILE A 508 13.28 -0.73 -45.47
CA ILE A 508 13.68 -2.14 -45.52
C ILE A 508 14.14 -2.52 -46.94
N GLN A 509 13.43 -2.03 -47.96
CA GLN A 509 13.79 -2.27 -49.36
C GLN A 509 15.16 -1.66 -49.74
N LYS A 510 15.49 -0.48 -49.19
CA LYS A 510 16.77 0.21 -49.43
C LYS A 510 17.92 -0.37 -48.62
N ASN A 511 17.63 -1.00 -47.48
CA ASN A 511 18.62 -1.50 -46.53
C ASN A 511 18.20 -2.90 -46.06
N PRO A 512 18.32 -3.94 -46.92
CA PRO A 512 17.96 -5.29 -46.54
C PRO A 512 18.89 -5.78 -45.42
N HIS A 513 18.38 -5.80 -44.18
CA HIS A 513 19.11 -6.35 -43.05
C HIS A 513 19.19 -7.88 -43.19
N PRO A 514 20.34 -8.52 -42.93
CA PRO A 514 20.47 -9.98 -43.00
C PRO A 514 19.54 -10.74 -42.04
N GLY A 515 18.97 -10.08 -41.03
CA GLY A 515 18.01 -10.68 -40.08
C GLY A 515 16.54 -10.68 -40.54
N PHE A 516 16.18 -9.96 -41.61
CA PHE A 516 14.77 -9.88 -42.05
C PHE A 516 14.31 -11.11 -42.87
N SER A 517 15.24 -11.97 -43.26
CA SER A 517 14.99 -13.11 -44.14
C SER A 517 15.72 -14.35 -43.65
N GLN A 518 15.06 -15.11 -42.78
CA GLN A 518 14.78 -16.55 -42.94
C GLN A 518 14.34 -17.13 -41.60
N LYS A 519 13.34 -18.01 -41.66
CA LYS A 519 12.88 -18.92 -40.61
C LYS A 519 13.99 -19.32 -39.63
N VAL A 520 14.15 -18.60 -38.52
CA VAL A 520 14.80 -19.19 -37.36
C VAL A 520 13.72 -19.98 -36.63
N ARG A 521 13.63 -21.27 -36.96
CA ARG A 521 12.91 -22.23 -36.13
C ARG A 521 13.71 -22.35 -34.83
N TRP A 522 13.42 -21.51 -33.87
CA TRP A 522 13.80 -21.79 -32.49
C TRP A 522 12.90 -22.92 -31.99
N PHE A 523 13.54 -24.01 -31.56
CA PHE A 523 12.99 -25.26 -31.01
C PHE A 523 12.35 -26.24 -32.01
N SER A 524 13.14 -27.23 -32.45
CA SER A 524 12.63 -28.59 -32.62
C SER A 524 13.32 -29.48 -31.58
N CYS A 525 12.58 -30.26 -30.82
CA CYS A 525 13.08 -31.13 -29.74
C CYS A 525 14.16 -32.16 -30.15
N GLY A 526 14.51 -32.27 -31.43
CA GLY A 526 15.46 -33.24 -31.97
C GLY A 526 16.95 -32.92 -31.80
N SER A 527 17.33 -31.89 -31.04
CA SER A 527 18.73 -31.49 -30.84
C SER A 527 19.17 -31.47 -29.38
N TRP A 528 18.60 -32.36 -28.56
CA TRP A 528 19.16 -32.67 -27.24
C TRP A 528 20.34 -33.64 -27.39
N PRO A 529 21.46 -33.45 -26.65
CA PRO A 529 22.46 -34.50 -26.46
C PRO A 529 21.79 -35.75 -25.87
N GLU A 530 22.12 -36.95 -26.37
CA GLU A 530 21.52 -38.22 -25.92
C GLU A 530 21.63 -38.41 -24.39
N ASP A 531 22.65 -37.82 -23.77
CA ASP A 531 23.00 -37.96 -22.35
C ASP A 531 21.96 -37.39 -21.36
N ASN A 532 20.93 -36.66 -21.83
CA ASN A 532 19.97 -35.96 -20.97
C ASN A 532 18.50 -36.40 -21.17
N GLN A 533 18.24 -37.48 -21.91
CA GLN A 533 16.86 -37.98 -22.11
C GLN A 533 16.30 -38.79 -20.92
N ASP A 534 17.14 -39.19 -19.96
CA ASP A 534 16.74 -40.05 -18.83
C ASP A 534 16.15 -39.31 -17.61
N PHE A 535 16.06 -37.97 -17.63
CA PHE A 535 15.60 -37.23 -16.45
C PHE A 535 14.07 -37.11 -16.33
N LEU A 536 13.29 -37.71 -17.23
CA LEU A 536 11.81 -37.65 -17.22
C LEU A 536 11.13 -39.02 -17.17
N GLN A 537 11.82 -40.04 -16.67
CA GLN A 537 11.18 -41.31 -16.30
C GLN A 537 11.55 -41.70 -14.86
N HIS A 538 11.06 -40.94 -13.86
CA HIS A 538 10.71 -41.44 -12.53
C HIS A 538 9.76 -40.46 -11.81
#